data_AF-A0A327YAU4-F1
#
_entry.id   AF-A0A327YAU4-F1
#
_cell.length_a   1.000
_cell.length_b   1.000
_cell.length_c   1.000
_cell.angle_alpha   90.00
_cell.angle_beta   90.00
_cell.angle_gamma   90.00
#
_symmetry.space_group_name_H-M   'P 1'
#
loop_
_entity.id
_entity.type
_entity.pdbx_description
1 polymer ?
#
loop_
_entity_poly.entity_id
_entity_poly.type
_entity_poly.pdbx_seq_one_letter_code
_entity_poly.pdbx_strand_id
1 'polypeptide(L)'
;MKKFNIAMIGAGFMGKAHSLSYAGMPMFFWPAPGIPYRKTIVDVTEELAKEAAQRFGYENYTSDWRKVVEDPSIDIIDIVTPNDSHAEIAIAAAKAGKHIICEKPLARNAEEAKKMWDAVREAGVKHMVAFNYRRTPAVALAKKYIEEGKIGKILNFRGTYLQDWSADPNSPLSWRFQKKVAGSGALGDIGTHVIDFARYLVGEISEVMAITKTWVPERPIQTSGVDKLGTIKGESDAPKGVVDVDDEFSTLLKFENGAIGSIEATRNAWGRNNFLTFEIHGEKGSLYFNYERRDELQVCFADDPSDSKGFRTVYTGPAHPYGEGLWPIPALGIGYGETKIIEIYDFLKSIVEDTEVSPNFYDGYRIAVICDAILESAEKGVWVNLDKKLVNVN
;
A
#
# COMPACT_ATOMS: atom_id res chain seq x y z
N MET A 1 -15.28 -25.46 -3.48
CA MET A 1 -14.82 -24.06 -3.28
C MET A 1 -15.58 -23.16 -4.22
N LYS A 2 -16.06 -22.00 -3.75
CA LYS A 2 -16.73 -20.99 -4.59
C LYS A 2 -15.72 -20.39 -5.57
N LYS A 3 -16.12 -20.21 -6.83
CA LYS A 3 -15.38 -19.42 -7.81
C LYS A 3 -15.77 -17.95 -7.64
N PHE A 4 -14.78 -17.05 -7.62
CA PHE A 4 -14.99 -15.60 -7.56
C PHE A 4 -14.57 -14.97 -8.88
N ASN A 5 -15.51 -14.42 -9.64
CA ASN A 5 -15.23 -13.71 -10.88
C ASN A 5 -14.75 -12.29 -10.56
N ILE A 6 -13.55 -11.96 -11.03
CA ILE A 6 -12.87 -10.70 -10.75
C ILE A 6 -12.84 -9.86 -12.02
N ALA A 7 -13.27 -8.60 -11.90
CA ALA A 7 -12.99 -7.58 -12.89
C ALA A 7 -11.88 -6.65 -12.38
N MET A 8 -10.78 -6.54 -13.13
CA MET A 8 -9.68 -5.63 -12.82
C MET A 8 -9.76 -4.38 -13.69
N ILE A 9 -9.78 -3.21 -13.06
CA ILE A 9 -9.88 -1.90 -13.73
C ILE A 9 -8.52 -1.21 -13.65
N GLY A 10 -7.91 -1.00 -14.82
CA GLY A 10 -6.52 -0.57 -14.97
C GLY A 10 -5.60 -1.76 -15.25
N ALA A 11 -4.81 -1.67 -16.32
CA ALA A 11 -3.88 -2.75 -16.72
C ALA A 11 -2.42 -2.29 -16.85
N GLY A 12 -2.07 -1.20 -16.16
CA GLY A 12 -0.70 -0.68 -16.07
C GLY A 12 0.30 -1.66 -15.41
N PHE A 13 1.43 -1.14 -14.92
CA PHE A 13 2.50 -2.01 -14.42
C PHE A 13 2.05 -2.95 -13.28
N MET A 14 1.09 -2.53 -12.44
CA MET A 14 0.51 -3.32 -11.35
C MET A 14 -0.41 -4.45 -11.83
N GLY A 15 -0.98 -4.36 -13.03
CA GLY A 15 -1.86 -5.40 -13.58
C GLY A 15 -1.20 -6.78 -13.61
N LYS A 16 0.12 -6.84 -13.82
CA LYS A 16 0.87 -8.11 -13.77
C LYS A 16 0.86 -8.74 -12.37
N ALA A 17 1.00 -7.93 -11.31
CA ALA A 17 1.17 -8.40 -9.94
C ALA A 17 -0.16 -8.88 -9.35
N HIS A 18 -1.25 -8.18 -9.66
CA HIS A 18 -2.61 -8.59 -9.30
C HIS A 18 -3.01 -9.88 -10.05
N SER A 19 -2.70 -9.96 -11.34
CA SER A 19 -2.98 -11.16 -12.13
C SER A 19 -2.18 -12.37 -11.66
N LEU A 20 -0.91 -12.16 -11.27
CA LEU A 20 -0.07 -13.17 -10.63
C LEU A 20 -0.70 -13.67 -9.34
N SER A 21 -1.17 -12.79 -8.46
CA SER A 21 -1.74 -13.22 -7.17
C SER A 21 -3.04 -13.99 -7.33
N TYR A 22 -3.90 -13.63 -8.29
CA TYR A 22 -5.08 -14.43 -8.61
C TYR A 22 -4.72 -15.84 -9.10
N ALA A 23 -3.74 -15.95 -10.00
CA ALA A 23 -3.32 -17.26 -10.49
C ALA A 23 -2.59 -18.08 -9.41
N GLY A 24 -1.73 -17.43 -8.62
CA GLY A 24 -0.82 -18.07 -7.68
C GLY A 24 -1.45 -18.42 -6.33
N MET A 25 -2.40 -17.63 -5.82
CA MET A 25 -2.96 -17.84 -4.49
C MET A 25 -3.43 -19.27 -4.20
N PRO A 26 -4.25 -19.92 -5.03
CA PRO A 26 -4.69 -21.29 -4.74
C PRO A 26 -3.59 -22.35 -4.92
N MET A 27 -2.43 -22.00 -5.51
CA MET A 27 -1.26 -22.88 -5.60
C MET A 27 -0.44 -22.84 -4.30
N PHE A 28 -0.43 -21.71 -3.61
CA PHE A 28 0.31 -21.49 -2.35
C PHE A 28 -0.55 -21.89 -1.14
N PHE A 29 -1.80 -21.45 -1.09
CA PHE A 29 -2.70 -21.72 0.03
C PHE A 29 -3.78 -22.72 -0.36
N TRP A 30 -3.63 -23.97 0.12
CA TRP A 30 -4.54 -25.08 -0.19
C TRP A 30 -4.96 -25.88 1.05
N PRO A 31 -6.24 -26.23 1.22
CA PRO A 31 -7.40 -25.86 0.40
C PRO A 31 -7.65 -24.35 0.43
N ALA A 32 -7.88 -23.74 -0.74
CA ALA A 32 -8.09 -22.30 -0.86
C ALA A 32 -9.46 -21.87 -0.28
N PRO A 33 -9.60 -20.65 0.27
CA PRO A 33 -10.91 -20.14 0.70
C PRO A 33 -11.89 -20.04 -0.49
N GLY A 34 -11.37 -19.65 -1.66
CA GLY A 34 -12.10 -19.59 -2.92
C GLY A 34 -11.16 -19.62 -4.12
N ILE A 35 -11.72 -19.82 -5.31
CA ILE A 35 -10.94 -19.82 -6.56
C ILE A 35 -11.14 -18.47 -7.27
N PRO A 36 -10.15 -17.55 -7.21
CA PRO A 36 -10.20 -16.30 -7.97
C PRO A 36 -10.13 -16.61 -9.47
N TYR A 37 -10.98 -15.94 -10.24
CA TYR A 37 -11.04 -16.10 -11.69
C TYR A 37 -10.96 -14.75 -12.37
N ARG A 38 -9.91 -14.61 -13.19
CA ARG A 38 -9.64 -13.43 -14.03
C ARG A 38 -10.70 -13.32 -15.13
N LYS A 39 -11.85 -12.71 -14.81
CA LYS A 39 -13.04 -12.71 -15.67
C LYS A 39 -12.99 -11.61 -16.71
N THR A 40 -12.82 -10.36 -16.29
CA THR A 40 -12.78 -9.21 -17.20
C THR A 40 -11.67 -8.24 -16.81
N ILE A 41 -10.96 -7.69 -17.79
CA ILE A 41 -10.01 -6.59 -17.55
C ILE A 41 -10.46 -5.33 -18.28
N VAL A 42 -10.21 -4.18 -17.68
CA VAL A 42 -10.59 -2.87 -18.21
C VAL A 42 -9.36 -1.99 -18.36
N ASP A 43 -9.26 -1.30 -19.49
CA ASP A 43 -8.26 -0.25 -19.71
C ASP A 43 -8.88 0.92 -20.51
N VAL A 44 -8.16 2.02 -20.67
CA VAL A 44 -8.67 3.27 -21.26
C VAL A 44 -9.03 3.17 -22.74
N THR A 45 -8.49 2.20 -23.48
CA THR A 45 -8.91 1.89 -24.85
C THR A 45 -9.15 0.39 -25.03
N GLU A 46 -9.93 0.03 -26.05
CA GLU A 46 -10.27 -1.37 -26.33
C GLU A 46 -9.02 -2.17 -26.73
N GLU A 47 -8.09 -1.56 -27.46
CA GLU A 47 -6.83 -2.17 -27.87
C GLU A 47 -5.96 -2.51 -26.65
N LEU A 48 -5.80 -1.57 -25.73
CA LEU A 48 -5.03 -1.78 -24.49
C LEU A 48 -5.67 -2.86 -23.62
N ALA A 49 -7.00 -2.82 -23.46
CA ALA A 49 -7.73 -3.82 -22.68
C ALA A 49 -7.59 -5.23 -23.31
N LYS A 50 -7.66 -5.32 -24.64
CA LYS A 50 -7.48 -6.58 -25.38
C LYS A 50 -6.08 -7.13 -25.25
N GLU A 51 -5.05 -6.30 -25.41
CA GLU A 51 -3.65 -6.69 -25.19
C GLU A 51 -3.45 -7.19 -23.76
N ALA A 52 -3.97 -6.45 -22.77
CA ALA A 52 -3.85 -6.80 -21.38
C ALA A 52 -4.56 -8.12 -21.04
N ALA A 53 -5.75 -8.39 -21.61
CA ALA A 53 -6.44 -9.66 -21.41
C ALA A 53 -5.63 -10.84 -21.93
N GLN A 54 -5.04 -10.72 -23.11
CA GLN A 54 -4.15 -11.75 -23.67
C GLN A 54 -2.91 -11.94 -22.79
N ARG A 55 -2.26 -10.85 -22.41
CA ARG A 55 -1.03 -10.86 -21.63
C ARG A 55 -1.21 -11.43 -20.22
N PHE A 56 -2.32 -11.10 -19.57
CA PHE A 56 -2.57 -11.43 -18.17
C PHE A 56 -3.55 -12.59 -17.96
N GLY A 57 -4.12 -13.14 -19.04
CA GLY A 57 -4.97 -14.32 -19.01
C GLY A 57 -6.37 -14.05 -18.45
N TYR A 58 -7.02 -12.97 -18.90
CA TYR A 58 -8.43 -12.68 -18.62
C TYR A 58 -9.33 -13.25 -19.72
N GLU A 59 -10.52 -13.71 -19.34
CA GLU A 59 -11.51 -14.26 -20.29
C GLU A 59 -12.07 -13.17 -21.22
N ASN A 60 -12.39 -12.00 -20.66
CA ASN A 60 -13.02 -10.89 -21.37
C ASN A 60 -12.22 -9.58 -21.17
N TYR A 61 -12.49 -8.61 -22.04
CA TYR A 61 -11.96 -7.25 -21.93
C TYR A 61 -13.00 -6.21 -22.30
N THR A 62 -12.84 -4.99 -21.79
CA THR A 62 -13.63 -3.83 -22.23
C THR A 62 -12.88 -2.53 -21.97
N SER A 63 -13.29 -1.44 -22.62
CA SER A 63 -12.78 -0.10 -22.34
C SER A 63 -13.67 0.73 -21.42
N ASP A 64 -14.79 0.15 -20.95
CA ASP A 64 -15.76 0.83 -20.11
C ASP A 64 -15.95 0.09 -18.78
N TRP A 65 -15.44 0.69 -17.71
CA TRP A 65 -15.49 0.10 -16.38
C TRP A 65 -16.92 -0.02 -15.83
N ARG A 66 -17.87 0.78 -16.34
CA ARG A 66 -19.27 0.73 -15.86
C ARG A 66 -19.91 -0.61 -16.20
N LYS A 67 -19.56 -1.19 -17.36
CA LYS A 67 -20.05 -2.52 -17.79
C LYS A 67 -19.70 -3.63 -16.80
N VAL A 68 -18.50 -3.60 -16.20
CA VAL A 68 -18.11 -4.66 -15.24
C VAL A 68 -18.70 -4.45 -13.86
N VAL A 69 -19.02 -3.20 -13.50
CA VAL A 69 -19.76 -2.89 -12.26
C VAL A 69 -21.21 -3.34 -12.37
N GLU A 70 -21.84 -3.16 -13.54
CA GLU A 70 -23.23 -3.55 -13.81
C GLU A 70 -23.40 -5.05 -14.10
N ASP A 71 -22.32 -5.78 -14.44
CA ASP A 71 -22.37 -7.20 -14.75
C ASP A 71 -22.68 -8.04 -13.49
N PRO A 72 -23.85 -8.72 -13.41
CA PRO A 72 -24.23 -9.51 -12.25
C PRO A 72 -23.33 -10.75 -12.04
N SER A 73 -22.54 -11.16 -13.03
CA SER A 73 -21.62 -12.29 -12.94
C SER A 73 -20.30 -11.97 -12.25
N ILE A 74 -19.96 -10.68 -12.07
CA ILE A 74 -18.74 -10.24 -11.37
C ILE A 74 -19.00 -10.22 -9.86
N ASP A 75 -18.12 -10.84 -9.08
CA ASP A 75 -18.16 -10.85 -7.61
C ASP A 75 -17.27 -9.74 -7.01
N ILE A 76 -16.12 -9.49 -7.62
CA ILE A 76 -15.05 -8.64 -7.09
C ILE A 76 -14.63 -7.60 -8.13
N ILE A 77 -14.52 -6.35 -7.69
CA ILE A 77 -13.88 -5.26 -8.44
C ILE A 77 -12.49 -4.98 -7.84
N ASP A 78 -11.47 -5.09 -8.69
CA ASP A 78 -10.08 -4.77 -8.36
C ASP A 78 -9.68 -3.46 -9.06
N ILE A 79 -9.43 -2.41 -8.27
CA ILE A 79 -9.20 -1.05 -8.76
C ILE A 79 -7.69 -0.77 -8.73
N VAL A 80 -7.08 -0.70 -9.91
CA VAL A 80 -5.63 -0.56 -10.11
C VAL A 80 -5.31 0.65 -11.01
N THR A 81 -6.13 1.68 -10.91
CA THR A 81 -6.04 2.93 -11.68
C THR A 81 -5.23 3.99 -10.94
N PRO A 82 -5.00 5.18 -11.53
CA PRO A 82 -4.52 6.34 -10.78
C PRO A 82 -5.54 6.85 -9.74
N ASN A 83 -5.01 7.53 -8.71
CA ASN A 83 -5.72 7.86 -7.47
C ASN A 83 -7.02 8.67 -7.66
N ASP A 84 -7.11 9.48 -8.71
CA ASP A 84 -8.25 10.37 -8.98
C ASP A 84 -9.53 9.63 -9.37
N SER A 85 -9.42 8.37 -9.80
CA SER A 85 -10.55 7.56 -10.25
C SER A 85 -11.03 6.54 -9.21
N HIS A 86 -10.27 6.32 -8.13
CA HIS A 86 -10.59 5.33 -7.10
C HIS A 86 -11.99 5.54 -6.51
N ALA A 87 -12.31 6.79 -6.14
CA ALA A 87 -13.55 7.10 -5.44
C ALA A 87 -14.80 6.85 -6.30
N GLU A 88 -14.80 7.29 -7.56
CA GLU A 88 -15.93 7.09 -8.47
C GLU A 88 -16.21 5.59 -8.67
N ILE A 89 -15.15 4.83 -8.96
CA ILE A 89 -15.26 3.40 -9.27
C ILE A 89 -15.68 2.61 -8.02
N ALA A 90 -15.04 2.85 -6.88
CA ALA A 90 -15.33 2.11 -5.65
C ALA A 90 -16.74 2.36 -5.12
N ILE A 91 -17.22 3.61 -5.18
CA ILE A 91 -18.58 3.95 -4.76
C ILE A 91 -19.61 3.27 -5.67
N ALA A 92 -19.37 3.24 -6.99
CA ALA A 92 -20.25 2.55 -7.93
C ALA A 92 -20.25 1.03 -7.69
N ALA A 93 -19.08 0.42 -7.50
CA ALA A 93 -18.92 -1.00 -7.18
C ALA A 93 -19.64 -1.38 -5.87
N ALA A 94 -19.53 -0.55 -4.83
CA ALA A 94 -20.19 -0.76 -3.55
C ALA A 94 -21.72 -0.75 -3.70
N LYS A 95 -22.26 0.24 -4.41
CA LYS A 95 -23.70 0.34 -4.70
C LYS A 95 -24.22 -0.85 -5.52
N ALA A 96 -23.38 -1.46 -6.35
CA ALA A 96 -23.67 -2.68 -7.09
C ALA A 96 -23.48 -3.98 -6.28
N GLY A 97 -23.15 -3.87 -4.98
CA GLY A 97 -22.97 -5.02 -4.09
C GLY A 97 -21.71 -5.84 -4.36
N LYS A 98 -20.70 -5.26 -5.02
CA LYS A 98 -19.43 -5.96 -5.33
C LYS A 98 -18.45 -5.85 -4.17
N HIS A 99 -17.69 -6.91 -3.92
CA HIS A 99 -16.52 -6.80 -3.04
C HIS A 99 -15.41 -6.02 -3.74
N ILE A 100 -14.60 -5.28 -2.97
CA ILE A 100 -13.65 -4.33 -3.56
C ILE A 100 -12.26 -4.53 -2.97
N ILE A 101 -11.25 -4.63 -3.84
CA ILE A 101 -9.86 -4.34 -3.48
C ILE A 101 -9.41 -3.13 -4.28
N CYS A 102 -8.80 -2.15 -3.61
CA CYS A 102 -8.39 -0.89 -4.23
C CYS A 102 -6.92 -0.63 -3.97
N GLU A 103 -6.21 -0.16 -4.99
CA GLU A 103 -4.87 0.37 -4.82
C GLU A 103 -4.82 1.55 -3.84
N LYS A 104 -3.64 1.75 -3.28
CA LYS A 104 -3.37 2.88 -2.38
C LYS A 104 -2.80 4.09 -3.16
N PRO A 105 -2.80 5.30 -2.56
CA PRO A 105 -3.61 5.71 -1.42
C PRO A 105 -5.09 5.51 -1.74
N LEU A 106 -5.93 5.33 -0.72
CA LEU A 106 -7.35 5.00 -0.93
C LEU A 106 -8.03 6.03 -1.86
N ALA A 107 -7.71 7.31 -1.69
CA ALA A 107 -8.10 8.40 -2.58
C ALA A 107 -7.05 9.52 -2.54
N ARG A 108 -7.33 10.67 -3.19
CA ARG A 108 -6.41 11.82 -3.20
C ARG A 108 -6.34 12.58 -1.88
N ASN A 109 -7.39 12.52 -1.06
CA ASN A 109 -7.52 13.21 0.22
C ASN A 109 -8.51 12.48 1.14
N ALA A 110 -8.63 12.93 2.38
CA ALA A 110 -9.52 12.32 3.37
C ALA A 110 -11.00 12.46 3.03
N GLU A 111 -11.43 13.54 2.34
CA GLU A 111 -12.83 13.75 1.98
C GLU A 111 -13.32 12.68 0.99
N GLU A 112 -12.54 12.42 -0.06
CA GLU A 112 -12.83 11.36 -1.03
C GLU A 112 -12.76 9.97 -0.38
N ALA A 113 -11.73 9.71 0.42
CA ALA A 113 -11.56 8.45 1.12
C ALA A 113 -12.73 8.18 2.09
N LYS A 114 -13.26 9.21 2.75
CA LYS A 114 -14.43 9.09 3.62
C LYS A 114 -15.67 8.67 2.82
N LYS A 115 -15.92 9.28 1.67
CA LYS A 115 -17.06 8.91 0.79
C LYS A 115 -16.98 7.45 0.36
N MET A 116 -15.77 6.95 0.07
CA MET A 116 -15.55 5.54 -0.25
C MET A 116 -15.86 4.63 0.94
N TRP A 117 -15.33 4.95 2.13
CA TRP A 117 -15.61 4.20 3.35
C TRP A 117 -17.10 4.18 3.71
N ASP A 118 -17.77 5.33 3.64
CA ASP A 118 -19.21 5.43 3.90
C ASP A 118 -20.01 4.51 2.95
N ALA A 119 -19.67 4.50 1.65
CA ALA A 119 -20.38 3.71 0.64
C ALA A 119 -20.23 2.19 0.86
N VAL A 120 -19.03 1.71 1.17
CA VAL A 120 -18.82 0.28 1.41
C VAL A 120 -19.44 -0.19 2.73
N ARG A 121 -19.47 0.68 3.75
CA ARG A 121 -20.14 0.44 5.03
C ARG A 121 -21.66 0.34 4.84
N GLU A 122 -22.25 1.22 4.04
CA GLU A 122 -23.68 1.18 3.71
C GLU A 122 -24.05 -0.07 2.90
N ALA A 123 -23.18 -0.48 1.96
CA ALA A 123 -23.42 -1.66 1.13
C ALA A 123 -23.18 -3.00 1.86
N GLY A 124 -22.42 -3.01 2.96
CA GLY A 124 -22.07 -4.24 3.70
C GLY A 124 -21.14 -5.19 2.93
N VAL A 125 -20.39 -4.68 1.94
CA VAL A 125 -19.47 -5.48 1.12
C VAL A 125 -18.08 -5.56 1.76
N LYS A 126 -17.37 -6.68 1.60
CA LYS A 126 -15.94 -6.74 1.98
C LYS A 126 -15.11 -5.80 1.11
N HIS A 127 -14.19 -5.08 1.75
CA HIS A 127 -13.42 -4.02 1.12
C HIS A 127 -11.98 -3.98 1.67
N MET A 128 -10.99 -3.85 0.79
CA MET A 128 -9.58 -3.87 1.14
C MET A 128 -8.80 -2.78 0.42
N VAL A 129 -7.82 -2.17 1.10
CA VAL A 129 -6.84 -1.26 0.48
C VAL A 129 -5.48 -1.95 0.39
N ALA A 130 -4.79 -1.81 -0.74
CA ALA A 130 -3.62 -2.61 -1.10
C ALA A 130 -2.30 -2.18 -0.43
N PHE A 131 -2.27 -2.09 0.90
CA PHE A 131 -1.02 -1.97 1.66
C PHE A 131 -0.33 -3.34 1.81
N ASN A 132 0.06 -3.91 0.66
CA ASN A 132 0.58 -5.27 0.53
C ASN A 132 1.85 -5.51 1.36
N TYR A 133 2.72 -4.51 1.55
CA TYR A 133 4.00 -4.71 2.25
C TYR A 133 3.84 -5.15 3.70
N ARG A 134 2.71 -4.86 4.36
CA ARG A 134 2.47 -5.32 5.75
C ARG A 134 2.31 -6.84 5.84
N ARG A 135 2.02 -7.49 4.71
CA ARG A 135 1.91 -8.94 4.55
C ARG A 135 3.23 -9.60 4.17
N THR A 136 4.33 -8.85 4.10
CA THR A 136 5.65 -9.46 4.12
C THR A 136 5.77 -10.32 5.40
N PRO A 137 6.14 -11.61 5.33
CA PRO A 137 6.18 -12.47 6.52
C PRO A 137 7.03 -11.91 7.66
N ALA A 138 8.13 -11.20 7.36
CA ALA A 138 8.97 -10.53 8.35
C ALA A 138 8.22 -9.42 9.11
N VAL A 139 7.32 -8.69 8.44
CA VAL A 139 6.49 -7.64 9.06
C VAL A 139 5.38 -8.25 9.91
N ALA A 140 4.74 -9.32 9.43
CA ALA A 140 3.78 -10.08 10.23
C ALA A 140 4.45 -10.76 11.45
N LEU A 141 5.70 -11.20 11.33
CA LEU A 141 6.49 -11.70 12.46
C LEU A 141 6.81 -10.60 13.48
N ALA A 142 7.12 -9.38 13.02
CA ALA A 142 7.28 -8.23 13.92
C ALA A 142 6.00 -7.96 14.71
N LYS A 143 4.83 -7.99 14.04
CA LYS A 143 3.52 -7.88 14.69
C LYS A 143 3.30 -8.97 15.73
N LYS A 144 3.59 -10.23 15.38
CA LYS A 144 3.51 -11.37 16.33
C LYS A 144 4.36 -11.14 17.58
N TYR A 145 5.61 -10.70 17.44
CA TYR A 145 6.48 -10.43 18.60
C TYR A 145 5.99 -9.28 19.47
N ILE A 146 5.41 -8.24 18.86
CA ILE A 146 4.80 -7.13 19.60
C ILE A 146 3.58 -7.62 20.39
N GLU A 147 2.69 -8.37 19.76
CA GLU A 147 1.46 -8.89 20.38
C GLU A 147 1.73 -9.94 21.47
N GLU A 148 2.78 -10.74 21.31
CA GLU A 148 3.28 -11.67 22.34
C GLU A 148 4.01 -10.95 23.50
N GLY A 149 4.16 -9.62 23.43
CA GLY A 149 4.81 -8.81 24.45
C GLY A 149 6.34 -8.98 24.54
N LYS A 150 6.97 -9.58 23.52
CA LYS A 150 8.40 -9.92 23.54
C LYS A 150 9.33 -8.72 23.57
N ILE A 151 8.86 -7.56 23.15
CA ILE A 151 9.61 -6.30 23.25
C ILE A 151 9.01 -5.33 24.27
N GLY A 152 8.03 -5.75 25.08
CA GLY A 152 7.37 -4.91 26.07
C GLY A 152 6.53 -3.78 25.45
N LYS A 153 6.31 -2.70 26.20
CA LYS A 153 5.62 -1.51 25.66
C LYS A 153 6.50 -0.84 24.61
N ILE A 154 5.91 -0.43 23.49
CA ILE A 154 6.58 0.35 22.46
C ILE A 154 6.82 1.78 22.97
N LEU A 155 8.06 2.26 22.79
CA LEU A 155 8.50 3.59 23.20
C LEU A 155 8.71 4.50 21.98
N ASN A 156 9.34 3.96 20.93
CA ASN A 156 9.69 4.71 19.73
C ASN A 156 9.46 3.90 18.45
N PHE A 157 9.01 4.59 17.40
CA PHE A 157 8.97 4.08 16.03
C PHE A 157 9.73 5.01 15.09
N ARG A 158 10.62 4.45 14.27
CA ARG A 158 11.23 5.14 13.14
C ARG A 158 10.93 4.36 11.87
N GLY A 159 10.29 4.99 10.89
CA GLY A 159 10.04 4.38 9.59
C GLY A 159 10.57 5.23 8.46
N THR A 160 11.08 4.59 7.41
CA THR A 160 11.44 5.31 6.19
C THR A 160 10.94 4.61 4.93
N TYR A 161 10.72 5.36 3.86
CA TYR A 161 10.64 4.80 2.52
C TYR A 161 11.44 5.68 1.56
N LEU A 162 12.61 5.20 1.19
CA LEU A 162 13.56 5.95 0.36
C LEU A 162 13.67 5.32 -1.03
N GLN A 163 13.58 6.15 -2.06
CA GLN A 163 13.72 5.76 -3.46
C GLN A 163 14.54 6.80 -4.25
N ASP A 164 15.04 6.42 -5.42
CA ASP A 164 15.78 7.28 -6.34
C ASP A 164 15.25 7.28 -7.78
N TRP A 165 14.13 6.61 -8.07
CA TRP A 165 13.64 6.40 -9.43
C TRP A 165 13.36 7.72 -10.19
N SER A 166 13.07 8.81 -9.48
CA SER A 166 12.90 10.15 -10.06
C SER A 166 13.93 11.18 -9.59
N ALA A 167 15.05 10.74 -9.01
CA ALA A 167 16.10 11.64 -8.55
C ALA A 167 16.79 12.37 -9.73
N ASP A 168 16.80 11.78 -10.93
CA ASP A 168 17.21 12.43 -12.18
C ASP A 168 16.15 13.49 -12.59
N PRO A 169 16.53 14.78 -12.74
CA PRO A 169 15.62 15.82 -13.22
C PRO A 169 15.05 15.58 -14.62
N ASN A 170 15.68 14.69 -15.42
CA ASN A 170 15.19 14.32 -16.75
C ASN A 170 14.19 13.15 -16.73
N SER A 171 13.91 12.58 -15.56
CA SER A 171 12.76 11.67 -15.42
C SER A 171 11.49 12.46 -15.73
N PRO A 172 10.61 11.94 -16.61
CA PRO A 172 9.50 12.69 -17.16
C PRO A 172 8.40 12.98 -16.13
N LEU A 173 7.64 14.03 -16.41
CA LEU A 173 6.46 14.45 -15.67
C LEU A 173 5.31 13.49 -15.95
N SER A 174 5.12 12.49 -15.08
CA SER A 174 3.94 11.64 -15.05
C SER A 174 2.86 12.19 -14.09
N TRP A 175 1.71 11.51 -14.04
CA TRP A 175 0.61 11.85 -13.12
C TRP A 175 1.02 11.86 -11.63
N ARG A 176 2.09 11.14 -11.26
CA ARG A 176 2.64 11.06 -9.89
C ARG A 176 3.26 12.36 -9.39
N PHE A 177 3.49 13.31 -10.30
CA PHE A 177 3.99 14.65 -10.01
C PHE A 177 2.90 15.73 -10.12
N GLN A 178 1.63 15.31 -10.29
CA GLN A 178 0.50 16.20 -10.52
C GLN A 178 -0.52 16.06 -9.39
N LYS A 179 -0.65 17.09 -8.56
CA LYS A 179 -1.54 17.15 -7.39
C LYS A 179 -2.99 16.83 -7.75
N LYS A 180 -3.45 17.30 -8.91
CA LYS A 180 -4.82 17.04 -9.39
C LYS A 180 -5.13 15.55 -9.59
N VAL A 181 -4.13 14.73 -9.92
CA VAL A 181 -4.30 13.28 -10.15
C VAL A 181 -3.87 12.50 -8.91
N ALA A 182 -2.67 12.73 -8.39
CA ALA A 182 -2.10 11.95 -7.30
C ALA A 182 -2.55 12.40 -5.89
N GLY A 183 -2.99 13.65 -5.72
CA GLY A 183 -3.26 14.27 -4.41
C GLY A 183 -1.99 14.77 -3.71
N SER A 184 -0.97 13.93 -3.58
CA SER A 184 0.37 14.26 -3.09
C SER A 184 1.43 13.40 -3.76
N GLY A 185 2.71 13.71 -3.52
CA GLY A 185 3.83 13.06 -4.20
C GLY A 185 4.38 11.90 -3.38
N ALA A 186 5.56 12.08 -2.77
CA ALA A 186 6.18 11.06 -1.94
C ALA A 186 5.29 10.66 -0.75
N LEU A 187 4.56 11.60 -0.14
CA LEU A 187 3.64 11.34 0.95
C LEU A 187 2.58 10.30 0.59
N GLY A 188 1.78 10.56 -0.46
CA GLY A 188 0.70 9.69 -0.88
C GLY A 188 1.18 8.37 -1.47
N ASP A 189 2.29 8.40 -2.21
CA ASP A 189 2.79 7.25 -2.95
C ASP A 189 3.63 6.29 -2.08
N ILE A 190 4.54 6.79 -1.26
CA ILE A 190 5.44 5.91 -0.47
C ILE A 190 5.32 6.15 1.03
N GLY A 191 5.04 7.38 1.47
CA GLY A 191 4.78 7.69 2.87
C GLY A 191 3.64 6.88 3.47
N THR A 192 2.56 6.68 2.72
CA THR A 192 1.38 5.92 3.18
C THR A 192 1.69 4.48 3.57
N HIS A 193 2.66 3.82 2.94
CA HIS A 193 3.10 2.48 3.36
C HIS A 193 3.79 2.50 4.72
N VAL A 194 4.57 3.54 5.03
CA VAL A 194 5.23 3.69 6.34
C VAL A 194 4.21 4.05 7.40
N ILE A 195 3.21 4.88 7.06
CA ILE A 195 2.10 5.21 7.95
C ILE A 195 1.28 3.93 8.26
N ASP A 196 1.04 3.08 7.26
CA ASP A 196 0.42 1.77 7.50
C ASP A 196 1.24 0.90 8.47
N PHE A 197 2.57 0.84 8.32
CA PHE A 197 3.43 0.13 9.28
C PHE A 197 3.32 0.70 10.69
N ALA A 198 3.34 2.03 10.84
CA ALA A 198 3.18 2.69 12.13
C ALA A 198 1.84 2.30 12.78
N ARG A 199 0.74 2.37 12.03
CA ARG A 199 -0.59 1.98 12.53
C ARG A 199 -0.69 0.49 12.85
N TYR A 200 -0.15 -0.37 12.01
CA TYR A 200 -0.19 -1.82 12.17
C TYR A 200 0.57 -2.29 13.41
N LEU A 201 1.80 -1.79 13.57
CA LEU A 201 2.76 -2.29 14.55
C LEU A 201 2.67 -1.55 15.89
N VAL A 202 2.33 -0.25 15.87
CA VAL A 202 2.36 0.60 17.08
C VAL A 202 0.95 0.95 17.53
N GLY A 203 0.10 1.44 16.63
CA GLY A 203 -1.26 1.89 16.92
C GLY A 203 -1.58 3.24 16.28
N GLU A 204 -2.70 3.85 16.68
CA GLU A 204 -3.15 5.10 16.08
C GLU A 204 -2.26 6.30 16.43
N ILE A 205 -2.10 7.18 15.45
CA ILE A 205 -1.36 8.44 15.56
C ILE A 205 -2.34 9.52 16.05
N SER A 206 -1.90 10.34 17.00
CA SER A 206 -2.68 11.40 17.64
C SER A 206 -2.29 12.81 17.18
N GLU A 207 -0.99 13.05 16.94
CA GLU A 207 -0.50 14.34 16.45
C GLU A 207 0.69 14.17 15.51
N VAL A 208 0.82 15.11 14.56
CA VAL A 208 1.94 15.18 13.61
C VAL A 208 2.54 16.59 13.55
N MET A 209 3.87 16.67 13.37
CA MET A 209 4.60 17.88 13.01
C MET A 209 5.46 17.58 11.79
N ALA A 210 5.33 18.32 10.69
CA ALA A 210 5.92 17.93 9.42
C ALA A 210 6.62 19.06 8.66
N ILE A 211 7.48 18.65 7.72
CA ILE A 211 8.04 19.47 6.64
C ILE A 211 7.91 18.68 5.35
N THR A 212 7.53 19.35 4.26
CA THR A 212 7.47 18.80 2.90
C THR A 212 8.36 19.62 1.96
N LYS A 213 8.93 18.98 0.94
CA LYS A 213 9.80 19.66 -0.02
C LYS A 213 9.64 19.09 -1.43
N THR A 214 9.68 19.98 -2.42
CA THR A 214 9.90 19.65 -3.83
C THR A 214 11.34 20.03 -4.18
N TRP A 215 12.11 19.06 -4.66
CA TRP A 215 13.53 19.23 -5.00
C TRP A 215 13.72 19.49 -6.49
N VAL A 216 12.89 18.87 -7.33
CA VAL A 216 12.88 19.04 -8.79
C VAL A 216 11.56 19.70 -9.20
N PRO A 217 11.51 21.04 -9.34
CA PRO A 217 10.25 21.77 -9.53
C PRO A 217 9.68 21.67 -10.96
N GLU A 218 10.48 21.22 -11.94
CA GLU A 218 10.06 21.10 -13.33
C GLU A 218 10.66 19.86 -13.98
N ARG A 219 9.86 19.14 -14.78
CA ARG A 219 10.26 17.90 -15.45
C ARG A 219 9.82 17.88 -16.92
N PRO A 220 10.53 17.18 -17.81
CA PRO A 220 10.12 17.01 -19.21
C PRO A 220 8.73 16.38 -19.31
N ILE A 221 7.82 16.94 -20.09
CA ILE A 221 6.45 16.42 -20.25
C ILE A 221 6.49 15.06 -20.94
N GLN A 222 5.85 14.06 -20.33
CA GLN A 222 5.73 12.74 -20.93
C GLN A 222 4.76 12.78 -22.13
N THR A 223 5.19 12.27 -23.28
CA THR A 223 4.33 12.12 -24.47
C THR A 223 3.59 10.78 -24.52
N SER A 224 4.04 9.78 -23.76
CA SER A 224 3.41 8.46 -23.67
C SER A 224 2.41 8.36 -22.50
N GLY A 225 1.30 7.66 -22.71
CA GLY A 225 0.23 7.48 -21.70
C GLY A 225 0.51 6.44 -20.61
N VAL A 226 1.69 5.81 -20.59
CA VAL A 226 2.04 4.76 -19.61
C VAL A 226 3.14 5.27 -18.70
N ASP A 227 2.86 5.39 -17.40
CA ASP A 227 3.89 5.69 -16.40
C ASP A 227 4.87 4.51 -16.25
N LYS A 228 6.15 4.77 -16.50
CA LYS A 228 7.22 3.77 -16.42
C LYS A 228 8.25 4.05 -15.32
N LEU A 229 7.89 4.82 -14.29
CA LEU A 229 8.74 5.07 -13.11
C LEU A 229 10.18 5.49 -13.48
N GLY A 230 10.32 6.50 -14.34
CA GLY A 230 11.62 7.06 -14.73
C GLY A 230 12.48 6.19 -15.65
N THR A 231 12.05 4.99 -16.03
CA THR A 231 12.81 4.12 -16.96
C THR A 231 12.91 4.66 -18.38
N ILE A 232 12.00 5.56 -18.78
CA ILE A 232 12.13 6.38 -19.99
C ILE A 232 12.64 7.74 -19.56
N LYS A 233 13.73 8.20 -20.18
CA LYS A 233 14.21 9.58 -20.04
C LYS A 233 13.52 10.47 -21.06
N GLY A 234 13.14 11.67 -20.66
CA GLY A 234 12.69 12.69 -21.61
C GLY A 234 13.82 13.08 -22.57
N GLU A 235 13.47 13.49 -23.78
CA GLU A 235 14.41 14.15 -24.68
C GLU A 235 14.89 15.46 -24.04
N SER A 236 16.16 15.85 -24.27
CA SER A 236 16.77 17.03 -23.62
C SER A 236 16.01 18.33 -23.87
N ASP A 237 15.30 18.42 -24.99
CA ASP A 237 14.65 19.62 -25.49
C ASP A 237 13.11 19.56 -25.34
N ALA A 238 12.59 18.52 -24.66
CA ALA A 238 11.16 18.40 -24.44
C ALA A 238 10.62 19.54 -23.56
N PRO A 239 9.43 20.10 -23.87
CA PRO A 239 8.78 21.07 -23.00
C PRO A 239 8.67 20.55 -21.57
N LYS A 240 8.97 21.40 -20.59
CA LYS A 240 8.86 21.06 -19.17
C LYS A 240 7.53 21.52 -18.59
N GLY A 241 7.03 20.75 -17.63
CA GLY A 241 5.88 21.13 -16.81
C GLY A 241 6.25 21.16 -15.34
N VAL A 242 5.43 21.88 -14.56
CA VAL A 242 5.63 22.09 -13.12
C VAL A 242 5.30 20.81 -12.35
N VAL A 243 6.12 20.51 -11.35
CA VAL A 243 5.86 19.55 -10.27
C VAL A 243 5.20 20.31 -9.12
N ASP A 244 3.94 19.99 -8.82
CA ASP A 244 3.12 20.68 -7.81
C ASP A 244 2.84 19.81 -6.56
N VAL A 245 3.71 18.83 -6.32
CA VAL A 245 3.68 17.90 -5.18
C VAL A 245 5.03 17.79 -4.50
N ASP A 246 5.04 17.18 -3.31
CA ASP A 246 6.24 16.87 -2.54
C ASP A 246 7.08 15.75 -3.18
N ASP A 247 8.38 15.98 -3.32
CA ASP A 247 9.37 14.94 -3.60
C ASP A 247 9.80 14.22 -2.31
N GLU A 248 9.65 14.90 -1.17
CA GLU A 248 10.08 14.43 0.15
C GLU A 248 9.24 15.02 1.27
N PHE A 249 9.05 14.23 2.34
CA PHE A 249 8.57 14.74 3.61
C PHE A 249 9.28 14.08 4.79
N SER A 250 9.32 14.80 5.90
CA SER A 250 9.74 14.30 7.22
C SER A 250 8.70 14.72 8.24
N THR A 251 8.30 13.82 9.12
CA THR A 251 7.33 14.11 10.18
C THR A 251 7.68 13.45 11.50
N LEU A 252 7.46 14.18 12.60
CA LEU A 252 7.42 13.65 13.95
C LEU A 252 5.98 13.25 14.30
N LEU A 253 5.84 12.16 15.06
CA LEU A 253 4.57 11.56 15.44
C LEU A 253 4.44 11.48 16.97
N LYS A 254 3.21 11.64 17.45
CA LYS A 254 2.78 11.15 18.77
C LYS A 254 1.69 10.10 18.58
N PHE A 255 1.79 8.96 19.23
CA PHE A 255 0.77 7.91 19.21
C PHE A 255 -0.20 8.04 20.38
N GLU A 256 -1.44 7.58 20.20
CA GLU A 256 -2.46 7.58 21.26
C GLU A 256 -2.03 6.78 22.51
N ASN A 257 -1.21 5.74 22.32
CA ASN A 257 -0.68 4.89 23.40
C ASN A 257 0.53 5.51 24.15
N GLY A 258 0.93 6.73 23.79
CA GLY A 258 2.04 7.48 24.39
C GLY A 258 3.42 7.21 23.79
N ALA A 259 3.54 6.32 22.80
CA ALA A 259 4.78 6.21 22.02
C ALA A 259 5.01 7.47 21.18
N ILE A 260 6.26 7.71 20.77
CA ILE A 260 6.63 8.75 19.82
C ILE A 260 7.24 8.14 18.57
N GLY A 261 7.39 8.91 17.51
CA GLY A 261 8.10 8.41 16.35
C GLY A 261 8.44 9.43 15.29
N SER A 262 8.99 8.94 14.20
CA SER A 262 9.29 9.72 13.01
C SER A 262 9.09 8.91 11.74
N ILE A 263 8.60 9.56 10.70
CA ILE A 263 8.51 9.01 9.34
C ILE A 263 9.23 9.94 8.37
N GLU A 264 9.98 9.36 7.45
CA GLU A 264 10.61 10.05 6.32
C GLU A 264 10.32 9.28 5.04
N ALA A 265 9.94 9.98 3.96
CA ALA A 265 9.93 9.37 2.64
C ALA A 265 10.39 10.34 1.58
N THR A 266 11.14 9.84 0.59
CA THR A 266 11.74 10.66 -0.47
C THR A 266 11.87 9.87 -1.76
N ARG A 267 11.73 10.57 -2.89
CA ARG A 267 12.03 10.06 -4.24
C ARG A 267 13.42 10.48 -4.75
N ASN A 268 14.25 11.07 -3.88
CA ASN A 268 15.53 11.71 -4.24
C ASN A 268 16.75 11.14 -3.48
N ALA A 269 16.67 9.91 -2.97
CA ALA A 269 17.75 9.29 -2.20
C ALA A 269 18.61 8.35 -3.06
N TRP A 270 19.55 8.91 -3.84
CA TRP A 270 20.47 8.14 -4.70
C TRP A 270 21.05 6.90 -4.01
N GLY A 271 20.89 5.73 -4.64
CA GLY A 271 21.34 4.44 -4.12
C GLY A 271 20.31 3.71 -3.24
N ARG A 272 19.12 4.28 -3.05
CA ARG A 272 17.96 3.60 -2.42
C ARG A 272 16.95 3.27 -3.49
N ASN A 273 16.56 2.00 -3.61
CA ASN A 273 15.65 1.57 -4.66
C ASN A 273 14.24 1.39 -4.14
N ASN A 274 14.09 0.53 -3.13
CA ASN A 274 12.81 0.25 -2.47
C ASN A 274 13.01 0.09 -0.96
N PHE A 275 13.76 1.03 -0.38
CA PHE A 275 14.24 1.00 1.00
C PHE A 275 13.14 1.41 1.97
N LEU A 276 12.14 0.54 2.10
CA LEU A 276 11.08 0.61 3.10
C LEU A 276 11.56 -0.05 4.38
N THR A 277 11.67 0.73 5.46
CA THR A 277 12.20 0.28 6.75
C THR A 277 11.28 0.63 7.91
N PHE A 278 11.44 -0.12 9.00
CA PHE A 278 11.09 0.36 10.32
C PHE A 278 12.15 -0.07 11.35
N GLU A 279 12.29 0.72 12.39
CA GLU A 279 12.95 0.36 13.65
C GLU A 279 12.00 0.70 14.80
N ILE A 280 11.81 -0.25 15.72
CA ILE A 280 10.93 -0.10 16.87
C ILE A 280 11.73 -0.39 18.12
N HIS A 281 11.66 0.51 19.10
CA HIS A 281 12.24 0.31 20.43
C HIS A 281 11.11 0.12 21.43
N GLY A 282 11.16 -0.99 22.16
CA GLY A 282 10.30 -1.26 23.29
C GLY A 282 11.08 -1.47 24.58
N GLU A 283 10.38 -1.55 25.70
CA GLU A 283 10.97 -1.72 27.04
C GLU A 283 11.83 -2.99 27.17
N LYS A 284 11.55 -4.02 26.37
CA LYS A 284 12.20 -5.34 26.46
C LYS A 284 12.88 -5.79 25.18
N GLY A 285 13.06 -4.90 24.21
CA GLY A 285 13.74 -5.26 22.98
C GLY A 285 13.53 -4.29 21.84
N SER A 286 14.13 -4.61 20.71
CA SER A 286 14.05 -3.82 19.49
C SER A 286 13.81 -4.69 18.27
N LEU A 287 13.14 -4.13 17.27
CA LEU A 287 12.90 -4.74 15.96
C LEU A 287 13.44 -3.83 14.87
N TYR A 288 14.06 -4.39 13.83
CA TYR A 288 14.47 -3.67 12.64
C TYR A 288 14.13 -4.47 11.38
N PHE A 289 13.61 -3.78 10.37
CA PHE A 289 13.23 -4.37 9.10
C PHE A 289 13.70 -3.52 7.92
N ASN A 290 14.08 -4.18 6.82
CA ASN A 290 14.40 -3.55 5.55
C ASN A 290 13.83 -4.38 4.40
N TYR A 291 12.91 -3.80 3.61
CA TYR A 291 12.26 -4.48 2.49
C TYR A 291 13.20 -4.84 1.34
N GLU A 292 14.36 -4.19 1.19
CA GLU A 292 15.38 -4.65 0.23
C GLU A 292 15.96 -6.01 0.62
N ARG A 293 15.83 -6.41 1.89
CA ARG A 293 16.16 -7.73 2.45
C ARG A 293 14.94 -8.35 3.13
N ARG A 294 13.78 -8.36 2.44
CA ARG A 294 12.46 -8.67 3.03
C ARG A 294 12.30 -10.03 3.69
N ASP A 295 13.18 -10.99 3.39
CA ASP A 295 13.22 -12.28 4.08
C ASP A 295 13.65 -12.17 5.55
N GLU A 296 14.33 -11.07 5.91
CA GLU A 296 14.96 -10.82 7.20
C GLU A 296 14.10 -9.95 8.12
N LEU A 297 13.94 -10.37 9.38
CA LEU A 297 13.60 -9.49 10.51
C LEU A 297 14.76 -9.50 11.50
N GLN A 298 15.29 -8.34 11.85
CA GLN A 298 16.26 -8.23 12.92
C GLN A 298 15.54 -7.99 14.26
N VAL A 299 15.90 -8.75 15.28
CA VAL A 299 15.31 -8.63 16.62
C VAL A 299 16.37 -8.72 17.72
N CYS A 300 16.26 -7.88 18.74
CA CYS A 300 17.08 -7.93 19.95
C CYS A 300 16.13 -8.05 21.16
N PHE A 301 16.32 -9.05 22.02
CA PHE A 301 15.54 -9.20 23.25
C PHE A 301 16.39 -8.83 24.47
N ALA A 302 15.81 -8.07 25.39
CA ALA A 302 16.50 -7.60 26.59
C ALA A 302 16.87 -8.73 27.56
N ASP A 303 16.14 -9.85 27.51
CA ASP A 303 16.33 -11.02 28.37
C ASP A 303 17.44 -11.96 27.85
N ASP A 304 18.04 -11.70 26.69
CA ASP A 304 19.20 -12.45 26.22
C ASP A 304 20.39 -12.27 27.19
N PRO A 305 21.22 -13.32 27.41
CA PRO A 305 22.39 -13.24 28.27
C PRO A 305 23.31 -12.08 27.87
N SER A 306 23.89 -11.41 28.86
CA SER A 306 24.65 -10.16 28.64
C SER A 306 25.88 -10.32 27.75
N ASP A 307 26.47 -11.50 27.71
CA ASP A 307 27.64 -11.86 26.90
C ASP A 307 27.30 -12.27 25.45
N SER A 308 26.01 -12.36 25.11
CA SER A 308 25.50 -12.74 23.78
C SER A 308 24.35 -11.87 23.28
N LYS A 309 24.10 -10.73 23.94
CA LYS A 309 23.03 -9.79 23.59
C LYS A 309 23.34 -9.04 22.30
N GLY A 310 22.37 -9.00 21.39
CA GLY A 310 22.47 -8.26 20.14
C GLY A 310 21.29 -8.55 19.22
N PHE A 311 21.25 -7.86 18.07
CA PHE A 311 20.30 -8.20 17.03
C PHE A 311 20.62 -9.56 16.43
N ARG A 312 19.64 -10.46 16.42
CA ARG A 312 19.64 -11.67 15.61
C ARG A 312 18.89 -11.39 14.32
N THR A 313 19.41 -11.89 13.19
CA THR A 313 18.70 -11.86 11.90
C THR A 313 17.89 -13.13 11.74
N VAL A 314 16.56 -13.01 11.73
CA VAL A 314 15.64 -14.13 11.54
C VAL A 314 15.18 -14.15 10.09
N TYR A 315 15.48 -15.24 9.38
CA TYR A 315 14.92 -15.51 8.06
C TYR A 315 13.54 -16.15 8.18
N THR A 316 12.54 -15.59 7.52
CA THR A 316 11.17 -16.11 7.54
C THR A 316 11.00 -17.38 6.70
N GLY A 317 10.04 -18.22 7.04
CA GLY A 317 9.86 -19.59 6.52
C GLY A 317 8.73 -20.32 7.28
N PRO A 318 8.63 -21.66 7.23
CA PRO A 318 7.45 -22.40 7.73
C PRO A 318 7.04 -22.18 9.19
N ALA A 319 7.98 -21.78 10.07
CA ALA A 319 7.69 -21.52 11.49
C ALA A 319 7.12 -20.11 11.76
N HIS A 320 7.00 -19.26 10.74
CA HIS A 320 6.64 -17.86 10.84
C HIS A 320 5.26 -17.61 10.19
N PRO A 321 4.61 -16.46 10.44
CA PRO A 321 3.30 -16.17 9.86
C PRO A 321 3.26 -16.35 8.34
N TYR A 322 2.17 -16.97 7.85
CA TYR A 322 1.96 -17.40 6.46
C TYR A 322 2.87 -18.52 5.95
N GLY A 323 3.79 -19.02 6.78
CA GLY A 323 4.78 -20.04 6.40
C GLY A 323 4.17 -21.35 5.91
N GLU A 324 2.93 -21.66 6.29
CA GLU A 324 2.20 -22.86 5.87
C GLU A 324 1.87 -22.90 4.38
N GLY A 325 1.70 -21.72 3.74
CA GLY A 325 1.40 -21.62 2.32
C GLY A 325 2.58 -21.20 1.46
N LEU A 326 3.73 -20.89 2.08
CA LEU A 326 4.92 -20.37 1.40
C LEU A 326 5.95 -21.50 1.20
N TRP A 327 7.23 -21.11 1.13
CA TRP A 327 8.33 -22.00 0.79
C TRP A 327 8.72 -22.96 1.92
N PRO A 328 9.25 -24.16 1.61
CA PRO A 328 9.52 -25.22 2.58
C PRO A 328 10.67 -24.93 3.55
N ILE A 329 11.52 -23.94 3.28
CA ILE A 329 12.65 -23.55 4.13
C ILE A 329 12.81 -22.03 4.16
N PRO A 330 13.36 -21.46 5.25
CA PRO A 330 13.72 -20.05 5.27
C PRO A 330 14.70 -19.68 4.17
N ALA A 331 14.61 -18.44 3.68
CA ALA A 331 15.49 -17.87 2.66
C ALA A 331 15.46 -18.57 1.27
N LEU A 332 14.45 -19.40 0.97
CA LEU A 332 14.22 -19.80 -0.43
C LEU A 332 13.88 -18.59 -1.32
N GLY A 333 13.29 -17.56 -0.72
CA GLY A 333 13.17 -16.21 -1.28
C GLY A 333 11.73 -15.72 -1.33
N ILE A 334 11.45 -14.64 -0.60
CA ILE A 334 10.21 -13.87 -0.70
C ILE A 334 10.43 -12.69 -1.65
N GLY A 335 9.61 -12.61 -2.69
CA GLY A 335 9.55 -11.49 -3.62
C GLY A 335 8.37 -10.56 -3.35
N TYR A 336 8.11 -9.67 -4.32
CA TYR A 336 6.92 -8.82 -4.30
C TYR A 336 5.63 -9.63 -4.52
N GLY A 337 5.70 -10.67 -5.35
CA GLY A 337 4.53 -11.48 -5.73
C GLY A 337 3.88 -12.19 -4.55
N GLU A 338 4.67 -12.74 -3.64
CA GLU A 338 4.19 -13.42 -2.43
C GLU A 338 3.39 -12.48 -1.54
N THR A 339 3.77 -11.20 -1.43
CA THR A 339 2.99 -10.22 -0.65
C THR A 339 1.58 -10.01 -1.22
N LYS A 340 1.44 -10.01 -2.56
CA LYS A 340 0.15 -9.90 -3.26
C LYS A 340 -0.63 -11.21 -3.18
N ILE A 341 0.05 -12.36 -3.18
CA ILE A 341 -0.59 -13.67 -2.99
C ILE A 341 -1.22 -13.77 -1.59
N ILE A 342 -0.48 -13.38 -0.55
CA ILE A 342 -1.00 -13.34 0.84
C ILE A 342 -2.15 -12.33 0.95
N GLU A 343 -2.05 -11.19 0.27
CA GLU A 343 -3.11 -10.18 0.21
C GLU A 343 -4.44 -10.74 -0.34
N ILE A 344 -4.38 -11.44 -1.47
CA ILE A 344 -5.58 -12.08 -2.04
C ILE A 344 -6.08 -13.24 -1.19
N TYR A 345 -5.18 -14.00 -0.55
CA TYR A 345 -5.58 -15.07 0.37
C TYR A 345 -6.44 -14.52 1.52
N ASP A 346 -5.96 -13.50 2.24
CA ASP A 346 -6.70 -12.90 3.34
C ASP A 346 -8.00 -12.24 2.88
N PHE A 347 -7.98 -11.60 1.70
CA PHE A 347 -9.18 -10.96 1.15
C PHE A 347 -10.28 -11.98 0.86
N LEU A 348 -9.96 -13.05 0.11
CA LEU A 348 -10.95 -14.09 -0.18
C LEU A 348 -11.38 -14.86 1.08
N LYS A 349 -10.45 -15.08 2.01
CA LYS A 349 -10.78 -15.68 3.31
C LYS A 349 -11.81 -14.82 4.05
N SER A 350 -11.63 -13.50 4.09
CA SER A 350 -12.58 -12.58 4.74
C SER A 350 -13.98 -12.59 4.08
N ILE A 351 -14.05 -12.76 2.76
CA ILE A 351 -15.32 -12.88 2.03
C ILE A 351 -16.04 -14.17 2.40
N VAL A 352 -15.32 -15.29 2.47
CA VAL A 352 -15.90 -16.61 2.71
C VAL A 352 -16.27 -16.82 4.17
N GLU A 353 -15.45 -16.31 5.10
CA GLU A 353 -15.67 -16.40 6.55
C GLU A 353 -16.54 -15.26 7.10
N ASP A 354 -16.93 -14.31 6.25
CA ASP A 354 -17.66 -13.10 6.62
C ASP A 354 -16.99 -12.28 7.74
N THR A 355 -15.65 -12.24 7.77
CA THR A 355 -14.86 -11.45 8.71
C THR A 355 -14.42 -10.12 8.11
N GLU A 356 -13.94 -9.20 8.95
CA GLU A 356 -13.29 -7.98 8.45
C GLU A 356 -11.85 -8.28 8.03
N VAL A 357 -11.46 -7.88 6.82
CA VAL A 357 -10.06 -7.86 6.39
C VAL A 357 -9.36 -6.61 6.93
N SER A 358 -8.05 -6.66 7.15
CA SER A 358 -7.23 -5.47 7.42
C SER A 358 -5.99 -5.45 6.51
N PRO A 359 -5.64 -4.31 5.88
CA PRO A 359 -6.28 -3.01 6.04
C PRO A 359 -7.50 -2.86 5.12
N ASN A 360 -8.55 -2.25 5.64
CA ASN A 360 -9.79 -2.02 4.93
C ASN A 360 -9.98 -0.53 4.57
N PHE A 361 -11.15 -0.12 4.08
CA PHE A 361 -11.37 1.28 3.68
C PHE A 361 -11.39 2.24 4.87
N TYR A 362 -11.69 1.77 6.08
CA TYR A 362 -11.50 2.59 7.29
C TYR A 362 -10.01 2.87 7.51
N ASP A 363 -9.16 1.85 7.39
CA ASP A 363 -7.70 2.03 7.47
C ASP A 363 -7.18 2.99 6.40
N GLY A 364 -7.66 2.85 5.16
CA GLY A 364 -7.32 3.76 4.06
C GLY A 364 -7.78 5.20 4.31
N TYR A 365 -8.97 5.39 4.87
CA TYR A 365 -9.48 6.70 5.31
C TYR A 365 -8.62 7.29 6.42
N ARG A 366 -8.30 6.52 7.48
CA ARG A 366 -7.43 6.97 8.57
C ARG A 366 -6.06 7.43 8.06
N ILE A 367 -5.47 6.68 7.13
CA ILE A 367 -4.20 7.06 6.50
C ILE A 367 -4.34 8.35 5.67
N ALA A 368 -5.45 8.53 4.94
CA ALA A 368 -5.71 9.78 4.22
C ALA A 368 -5.85 10.99 5.15
N VAL A 369 -6.51 10.83 6.31
CA VAL A 369 -6.60 11.87 7.35
C VAL A 369 -5.21 12.23 7.89
N ILE A 370 -4.34 11.24 8.09
CA ILE A 370 -2.95 11.47 8.50
C ILE A 370 -2.16 12.23 7.43
N CYS A 371 -2.35 11.89 6.16
CA CYS A 371 -1.70 12.62 5.06
C CYS A 371 -2.15 14.09 5.01
N ASP A 372 -3.45 14.34 5.11
CA ASP A 372 -3.98 15.71 5.13
C ASP A 372 -3.45 16.52 6.34
N ALA A 373 -3.32 15.88 7.50
CA ALA A 373 -2.74 16.51 8.70
C ALA A 373 -1.23 16.80 8.54
N ILE A 374 -0.47 15.92 7.89
CA ILE A 374 0.95 16.14 7.57
C ILE A 374 1.11 17.33 6.63
N LEU A 375 0.30 17.42 5.57
CA LEU A 375 0.35 18.54 4.62
C LEU A 375 -0.01 19.86 5.30
N GLU A 376 -1.07 19.89 6.12
CA GLU A 376 -1.42 21.09 6.89
C GLU A 376 -0.33 21.49 7.88
N SER A 377 0.27 20.51 8.57
CA SER A 377 1.36 20.78 9.51
C SER A 377 2.56 21.41 8.81
N ALA A 378 2.93 20.88 7.64
CA ALA A 378 4.02 21.41 6.83
C ALA A 378 3.74 22.83 6.32
N GLU A 379 2.48 23.14 5.95
CA GLU A 379 2.08 24.48 5.53
C GLU A 379 2.10 25.50 6.69
N LYS A 380 1.61 25.10 7.86
CA LYS A 380 1.42 26.01 9.02
C LYS A 380 2.62 26.06 9.97
N GLY A 381 3.52 25.09 9.91
CA GLY A 381 4.65 24.97 10.84
C GLY A 381 4.24 24.69 12.29
N VAL A 382 3.13 23.96 12.50
CA VAL A 382 2.61 23.62 13.84
C VAL A 382 2.22 22.15 13.96
N TRP A 383 2.13 21.64 15.19
CA TRP A 383 1.53 20.33 15.47
C TRP A 383 0.05 20.33 15.09
N VAL A 384 -0.37 19.31 14.35
CA VAL A 384 -1.77 19.08 13.97
C VAL A 384 -2.28 17.85 14.72
N ASN A 385 -3.39 18.02 15.45
CA ASN A 385 -4.06 16.94 16.17
C ASN A 385 -5.11 16.27 15.27
N LEU A 386 -5.10 14.93 15.26
CA LEU A 386 -5.89 14.09 14.37
C LEU A 386 -7.35 13.90 14.83
N ASP A 387 -7.65 13.98 16.13
CA ASP A 387 -9.02 13.88 16.64
C ASP A 387 -9.92 15.00 16.08
N LYS A 388 -9.33 16.19 15.87
CA LYS A 388 -10.01 17.35 15.28
C LYS A 388 -10.26 17.21 13.76
N LYS A 389 -9.70 16.18 13.13
CA LYS A 389 -9.76 15.92 11.68
C LYS A 389 -10.65 14.77 11.31
N LEU A 390 -10.94 13.88 12.25
CA LEU A 390 -11.96 12.86 12.07
C LEU A 390 -13.30 13.58 11.96
N VAL A 391 -13.93 13.46 10.79
CA VAL A 391 -15.30 13.96 10.60
C VAL A 391 -16.18 13.12 11.51
N ASN A 392 -16.88 13.75 12.46
CA ASN A 392 -17.70 13.08 13.49
C ASN A 392 -18.37 11.82 12.93
N VAL A 393 -17.90 10.68 13.42
CA VAL A 393 -18.45 9.36 13.13
C VAL A 393 -19.70 9.22 13.98
N ASN A 394 -20.80 9.83 13.52
CA ASN A 394 -22.13 9.57 14.05
C ASN A 394 -22.82 8.51 13.20
#